data_AF-A0A2V1K610-F1
#
_entry.id   AF-A0A2V1K610-F1
#
_cell.length_a   1.000
_cell.length_b   1.000
_cell.length_c   1.000
_cell.angle_alpha   90.00
_cell.angle_beta   90.00
_cell.angle_gamma   90.00
#
_symmetry.space_group_name_H-M   'P 1'
#
loop_
_entity.id
_entity.type
_entity.pdbx_description
1 polymer ?
#
loop_
_entity_poly.entity_id
_entity_poly.type
_entity_poly.pdbx_seq_one_letter_code
_entity_poly.pdbx_strand_id
1 'polypeptide(L)'
;MSGDLEVEANGEPGEPDSVLRDEKAGGAHKRQPTQSTKSDLRAAGGIVWRRRGRRLEVVLIHRPRYDDWSFPKGKIKENEDLRTCAIREITEETQLNVALSRPAGTIRYRLANGLLKEVTYWVCHELESSHPALKARPKIKPASKNEIDQVLWVPLSEAMVMLTSEQDREVLGRVVDMWSDGKLDTTPVILVRHARAVKRSNWQKGKGTEETRPLTARGKEQAKVIARQLDAYGARQVTSSPWVRCMDTLQPYADAAHLRIIERPELTEHAYSKHKKPVARAVRDLIREAQETVVVCLHRPTLPSVFKSVSDRSPNGLSKKIPAKDPYLKTGELFVAHVAHPYGRAAQVVAVEQYRPTTR
;
A
#
# COMPACT_ATOMS: atom_id res chain seq x y z
N MET A 1 -64.82 -6.26 78.65
CA MET A 1 -64.53 -7.54 79.34
C MET A 1 -63.27 -8.13 78.73
N SER A 2 -62.62 -9.02 79.47
CA SER A 2 -61.41 -9.78 79.09
C SER A 2 -61.55 -10.58 77.78
N GLY A 3 -60.46 -10.99 77.12
CA GLY A 3 -59.05 -10.67 77.40
C GLY A 3 -58.05 -11.47 76.55
N ASP A 4 -56.90 -10.84 76.30
CA ASP A 4 -55.51 -11.34 76.33
C ASP A 4 -55.17 -12.87 76.29
N LEU A 5 -54.21 -13.21 75.40
CA LEU A 5 -53.11 -14.21 75.57
C LEU A 5 -53.53 -15.72 75.70
N GLU A 6 -52.68 -16.76 75.55
CA GLU A 6 -51.33 -16.90 74.96
C GLU A 6 -51.04 -18.33 74.42
N VAL A 7 -49.96 -18.43 73.62
CA VAL A 7 -49.01 -19.53 73.32
C VAL A 7 -49.08 -20.86 74.11
N GLU A 8 -48.92 -22.00 73.40
CA GLU A 8 -48.03 -23.10 73.85
C GLU A 8 -47.57 -24.04 72.68
N ALA A 9 -46.70 -25.03 72.98
CA ALA A 9 -46.02 -25.93 72.03
C ALA A 9 -45.70 -27.30 72.72
N ASN A 10 -45.04 -28.33 72.16
CA ASN A 10 -44.26 -28.53 70.93
C ASN A 10 -44.26 -30.04 70.53
N GLY A 11 -43.65 -30.45 69.40
CA GLY A 11 -43.52 -31.88 69.06
C GLY A 11 -42.65 -32.24 67.82
N GLU A 12 -41.50 -32.87 68.09
CA GLU A 12 -40.57 -33.56 67.15
C GLU A 12 -40.48 -35.06 67.53
N PRO A 13 -39.65 -35.95 66.91
CA PRO A 13 -38.78 -35.84 65.72
C PRO A 13 -38.95 -37.01 64.69
N GLY A 14 -38.10 -37.08 63.65
CA GLY A 14 -37.91 -38.30 62.82
C GLY A 14 -36.88 -38.19 61.67
N GLU A 15 -35.78 -38.93 61.75
CA GLU A 15 -34.70 -39.09 60.74
C GLU A 15 -34.39 -40.61 60.54
N PRO A 16 -33.70 -41.12 59.48
CA PRO A 16 -32.29 -40.78 59.16
C PRO A 16 -31.81 -40.88 57.67
N ASP A 17 -30.51 -40.58 57.48
CA ASP A 17 -29.49 -41.01 56.46
C ASP A 17 -29.72 -42.34 55.65
N SER A 18 -29.07 -42.69 54.51
CA SER A 18 -28.08 -42.13 53.52
C SER A 18 -27.95 -43.15 52.33
N VAL A 19 -27.04 -43.21 51.30
CA VAL A 19 -25.73 -42.64 50.87
C VAL A 19 -25.61 -42.60 49.30
N LEU A 20 -24.54 -41.97 48.78
CA LEU A 20 -23.98 -41.87 47.39
C LEU A 20 -24.05 -43.08 46.39
N ARG A 21 -24.16 -42.76 45.07
CA ARG A 21 -23.17 -43.11 44.00
C ARG A 21 -23.42 -42.43 42.62
N ASP A 22 -22.43 -42.49 41.72
CA ASP A 22 -22.31 -41.76 40.44
C ASP A 22 -23.23 -42.20 39.29
N GLU A 23 -23.58 -41.27 38.38
CA GLU A 23 -23.55 -41.54 36.93
C GLU A 23 -23.31 -40.26 36.07
N LYS A 24 -22.93 -40.42 34.79
CA LYS A 24 -22.48 -39.33 33.88
C LYS A 24 -23.43 -39.09 32.72
N ALA A 25 -23.82 -37.83 32.46
CA ALA A 25 -24.42 -37.43 31.18
C ALA A 25 -24.24 -35.93 30.85
N GLY A 26 -24.41 -35.55 29.57
CA GLY A 26 -24.89 -34.19 29.23
C GLY A 26 -23.87 -33.08 28.97
N GLY A 27 -22.63 -33.37 28.54
CA GLY A 27 -21.61 -32.34 28.23
C GLY A 27 -22.00 -31.37 27.10
N ALA A 28 -22.60 -30.23 27.45
CA ALA A 28 -23.13 -29.24 26.51
C ALA A 28 -22.06 -28.66 25.57
N HIS A 29 -22.00 -29.20 24.34
CA HIS A 29 -21.12 -28.70 23.29
C HIS A 29 -21.52 -27.27 22.87
N LYS A 30 -20.84 -26.27 23.45
CA LYS A 30 -20.79 -24.92 22.89
C LYS A 30 -20.25 -25.00 21.48
N ARG A 31 -21.14 -24.99 20.48
CA ARG A 31 -20.78 -24.90 19.05
C ARG A 31 -19.94 -23.64 18.87
N GLN A 32 -18.63 -23.80 18.76
CA GLN A 32 -17.74 -22.71 18.37
C GLN A 32 -18.21 -22.20 17.00
N PRO A 33 -18.35 -20.88 16.80
CA PRO A 33 -18.67 -20.35 15.49
C PRO A 33 -17.50 -20.65 14.56
N THR A 34 -17.68 -21.63 13.68
CA THR A 34 -16.69 -22.02 12.69
C THR A 34 -16.49 -20.86 11.72
N GLN A 35 -15.46 -20.04 11.99
CA GLN A 35 -15.04 -18.96 11.11
C GLN A 35 -14.44 -19.56 9.83
N SER A 36 -15.33 -19.97 8.92
CA SER A 36 -15.02 -20.24 7.52
C SER A 36 -14.69 -18.92 6.83
N THR A 37 -13.53 -18.35 7.17
CA THR A 37 -12.94 -17.23 6.43
C THR A 37 -12.49 -17.78 5.09
N LYS A 38 -13.44 -17.88 4.14
CA LYS A 38 -13.14 -18.01 2.71
C LYS A 38 -12.17 -16.87 2.37
N SER A 39 -10.90 -17.19 2.19
CA SER A 39 -9.86 -16.19 1.97
C SER A 39 -10.04 -15.59 0.58
N ASP A 40 -10.25 -14.28 0.52
CA ASP A 40 -10.37 -13.56 -0.74
C ASP A 40 -9.10 -13.75 -1.58
N LEU A 41 -9.27 -14.17 -2.84
CA LEU A 41 -8.17 -14.43 -3.75
C LEU A 41 -7.68 -13.10 -4.30
N ARG A 42 -6.64 -12.56 -3.67
CA ARG A 42 -6.06 -11.25 -4.01
C ARG A 42 -4.96 -11.37 -5.06
N ALA A 43 -5.01 -10.46 -6.02
CA ALA A 43 -4.20 -10.44 -7.22
C ALA A 43 -3.81 -9.01 -7.59
N ALA A 44 -2.71 -8.86 -8.31
CA ALA A 44 -2.25 -7.56 -8.80
C ALA A 44 -1.59 -7.68 -10.17
N GLY A 45 -1.52 -6.55 -10.88
CA GLY A 45 -0.93 -6.44 -12.21
C GLY A 45 -1.05 -5.01 -12.74
N GLY A 46 -1.03 -4.83 -14.05
CA GLY A 46 -1.12 -3.48 -14.61
C GLY A 46 -1.17 -3.37 -16.12
N ILE A 47 -1.43 -2.14 -16.56
CA ILE A 47 -1.49 -1.74 -17.96
C ILE A 47 -0.17 -1.04 -18.25
N VAL A 48 0.79 -1.79 -18.79
CA VAL A 48 2.02 -1.21 -19.32
C VAL A 48 1.66 -0.45 -20.59
N TRP A 49 2.02 0.83 -20.69
CA TRP A 49 1.66 1.69 -21.81
C TRP A 49 2.86 2.47 -22.35
N ARG A 50 2.75 2.92 -23.61
CA ARG A 50 3.68 3.87 -24.22
C ARG A 50 2.96 4.79 -25.21
N ARG A 51 3.52 5.97 -25.44
CA ARG A 51 3.05 6.90 -26.49
C ARG A 51 3.87 6.74 -27.76
N ARG A 52 3.21 6.41 -28.87
CA ARG A 52 3.80 6.35 -30.21
C ARG A 52 3.22 7.46 -31.08
N GLY A 53 3.94 8.58 -31.16
CA GLY A 53 3.44 9.80 -31.79
C GLY A 53 2.18 10.32 -31.08
N ARG A 54 1.03 10.32 -31.77
CA ARG A 54 -0.28 10.69 -31.19
C ARG A 54 -1.10 9.50 -30.68
N ARG A 55 -0.64 8.26 -30.85
CA ARG A 55 -1.33 7.04 -30.41
C ARG A 55 -0.80 6.55 -29.07
N LEU A 56 -1.68 5.89 -28.31
CA LEU A 56 -1.33 5.13 -27.11
C LEU A 56 -1.33 3.64 -27.47
N GLU A 57 -0.26 2.94 -27.14
CA GLU A 57 -0.14 1.48 -27.22
C GLU A 57 -0.08 0.91 -25.79
N VAL A 58 -0.72 -0.23 -25.56
CA VAL A 58 -0.72 -0.97 -24.28
C VAL A 58 -0.23 -2.40 -24.49
N VAL A 59 0.33 -3.01 -23.46
CA VAL A 59 0.78 -4.42 -23.52
C VAL A 59 -0.36 -5.36 -23.18
N LEU A 60 -0.62 -6.31 -24.09
CA LEU A 60 -1.46 -7.48 -23.85
C LEU A 60 -0.62 -8.76 -23.85
N ILE A 61 -1.04 -9.73 -23.05
CA ILE A 61 -0.48 -11.09 -23.02
C ILE A 61 -1.51 -12.10 -23.54
N HIS A 62 -1.03 -13.11 -24.26
CA HIS A 62 -1.81 -14.30 -24.62
C HIS A 62 -1.45 -15.49 -23.71
N ARG A 63 -2.42 -16.38 -23.47
CA ARG A 63 -2.26 -17.51 -22.55
C ARG A 63 -2.80 -18.78 -23.19
N PRO A 64 -1.93 -19.68 -23.72
CA PRO A 64 -2.35 -20.80 -24.56
C PRO A 64 -3.18 -21.86 -23.81
N ARG A 65 -3.16 -21.83 -22.47
CA ARG A 65 -4.03 -22.65 -21.62
C ARG A 65 -5.53 -22.30 -21.73
N TYR A 66 -5.83 -21.05 -22.10
CA TYR A 66 -7.18 -20.48 -22.06
C TYR A 66 -7.62 -19.88 -23.40
N ASP A 67 -6.70 -19.72 -24.36
CA ASP A 67 -6.89 -19.02 -25.63
C ASP A 67 -7.44 -17.59 -25.42
N ASP A 68 -6.91 -16.89 -24.40
CA ASP A 68 -7.39 -15.58 -23.97
C ASP A 68 -6.32 -14.50 -23.96
N TRP A 69 -6.71 -13.30 -24.42
CA TRP A 69 -5.92 -12.08 -24.34
C TRP A 69 -6.34 -11.26 -23.13
N SER A 70 -5.36 -10.86 -22.33
CA SER A 70 -5.60 -10.15 -21.08
C SER A 70 -4.44 -9.22 -20.70
N PHE A 71 -4.63 -8.38 -19.68
CA PHE A 71 -3.49 -7.65 -19.09
C PHE A 71 -2.65 -8.58 -18.20
N PRO A 72 -1.35 -8.30 -18.01
CA PRO A 72 -0.50 -9.04 -17.07
C PRO A 72 -0.94 -8.80 -15.60
N LYS A 73 -1.13 -9.90 -14.86
CA LYS A 73 -1.75 -9.97 -13.52
C LYS A 73 -1.81 -11.41 -12.98
N GLY A 74 -1.24 -11.62 -11.80
CA GLY A 74 -1.32 -12.88 -11.05
C GLY A 74 -1.58 -12.68 -9.55
N LYS A 75 -1.25 -13.69 -8.73
CA LYS A 75 -1.66 -13.80 -7.33
C LYS A 75 -0.56 -13.30 -6.38
N ILE A 76 -0.95 -12.65 -5.27
CA ILE A 76 0.02 -12.30 -4.23
C ILE A 76 0.68 -13.57 -3.66
N LYS A 77 2.01 -13.59 -3.63
CA LYS A 77 2.82 -14.64 -2.96
C LYS A 77 2.90 -14.35 -1.46
N GLU A 78 3.39 -15.27 -0.64
CA GLU A 78 3.39 -15.04 0.82
C GLU A 78 4.36 -13.91 1.23
N ASN A 79 3.92 -13.05 2.15
CA ASN A 79 4.64 -11.84 2.60
C ASN A 79 4.92 -10.82 1.47
N GLU A 80 4.17 -10.92 0.37
CA GLU A 80 4.15 -9.96 -0.73
C GLU A 80 2.99 -8.95 -0.56
N ASP A 81 3.20 -7.72 -1.04
CA ASP A 81 2.13 -6.71 -1.15
C ASP A 81 1.72 -6.49 -2.62
N LEU A 82 0.59 -5.83 -2.85
CA LEU A 82 0.04 -5.64 -4.20
C LEU A 82 0.98 -4.93 -5.18
N ARG A 83 1.86 -4.01 -4.74
CA ARG A 83 2.79 -3.31 -5.65
C ARG A 83 3.96 -4.20 -6.04
N THR A 84 4.56 -4.87 -5.05
CA THR A 84 5.60 -5.89 -5.29
C THR A 84 5.05 -7.00 -6.20
N CYS A 85 3.82 -7.46 -5.96
CA CYS A 85 3.11 -8.42 -6.81
C CYS A 85 2.90 -7.87 -8.23
N ALA A 86 2.33 -6.68 -8.41
CA ALA A 86 2.09 -6.11 -9.75
C ALA A 86 3.37 -6.04 -10.59
N ILE A 87 4.47 -5.54 -10.02
CA ILE A 87 5.78 -5.49 -10.69
C ILE A 87 6.28 -6.89 -11.04
N ARG A 88 6.19 -7.82 -10.10
CA ARG A 88 6.61 -9.20 -10.32
C ARG A 88 5.80 -9.84 -11.44
N GLU A 89 4.48 -9.86 -11.36
CA GLU A 89 3.61 -10.50 -12.37
C GLU A 89 3.84 -9.90 -13.76
N ILE A 90 3.95 -8.56 -13.87
CA ILE A 90 4.28 -7.90 -15.14
C ILE A 90 5.65 -8.36 -15.67
N THR A 91 6.68 -8.45 -14.82
CA THR A 91 8.03 -8.85 -15.26
C THR A 91 8.13 -10.36 -15.51
N GLU A 92 7.39 -11.20 -14.77
CA GLU A 92 7.26 -12.65 -15.01
C GLU A 92 6.56 -12.88 -16.36
N GLU A 93 5.39 -12.26 -16.62
CA GLU A 93 4.57 -12.51 -17.81
C GLU A 93 5.04 -11.76 -19.08
N THR A 94 5.60 -10.55 -18.98
CA THR A 94 5.97 -9.71 -20.15
C THR A 94 7.47 -9.55 -20.39
N GLN A 95 8.31 -9.90 -19.40
CA GLN A 95 9.75 -9.60 -19.37
C GLN A 95 10.11 -8.10 -19.36
N LEU A 96 9.13 -7.19 -19.37
CA LEU A 96 9.37 -5.75 -19.34
C LEU A 96 9.73 -5.29 -17.93
N ASN A 97 10.78 -4.47 -17.84
CA ASN A 97 11.13 -3.76 -16.62
C ASN A 97 10.25 -2.53 -16.48
N VAL A 98 9.36 -2.49 -15.49
CA VAL A 98 8.38 -1.39 -15.35
C VAL A 98 8.43 -0.68 -14.01
N ALA A 99 7.84 0.52 -13.93
CA ALA A 99 7.47 1.20 -12.69
C ALA A 99 5.95 1.44 -12.65
N LEU A 100 5.38 1.35 -11.46
CA LEU A 100 3.98 1.71 -11.21
C LEU A 100 3.82 3.25 -11.26
N SER A 101 2.76 3.68 -11.94
CA SER A 101 2.23 5.04 -11.93
C SER A 101 0.94 5.05 -11.09
N ARG A 102 -0.05 5.86 -11.44
CA ARG A 102 -1.37 5.88 -10.77
C ARG A 102 -2.13 4.54 -10.87
N PRO A 103 -3.02 4.21 -9.90
CA PRO A 103 -3.94 3.08 -10.03
C PRO A 103 -4.91 3.22 -11.21
N ALA A 104 -5.10 2.12 -11.94
CA ALA A 104 -6.24 1.87 -12.82
C ALA A 104 -7.46 1.29 -12.04
N GLY A 105 -7.26 0.96 -10.76
CA GLY A 105 -8.30 0.61 -9.82
C GLY A 105 -8.42 -0.89 -9.58
N THR A 106 -9.51 -1.30 -8.94
CA THR A 106 -9.73 -2.68 -8.49
C THR A 106 -10.98 -3.26 -9.15
N ILE A 107 -10.90 -4.51 -9.59
CA ILE A 107 -12.01 -5.35 -10.04
C ILE A 107 -12.29 -6.39 -8.97
N ARG A 108 -13.57 -6.67 -8.69
CA ARG A 108 -14.01 -7.75 -7.79
C ARG A 108 -15.08 -8.61 -8.46
N TYR A 109 -14.89 -9.92 -8.49
CA TYR A 109 -15.87 -10.88 -8.99
C TYR A 109 -15.84 -12.19 -8.20
N ARG A 110 -16.94 -12.94 -8.20
CA ARG A 110 -16.99 -14.27 -7.59
C ARG A 110 -16.52 -15.32 -8.59
N LEU A 111 -15.73 -16.27 -8.11
CA LEU A 111 -15.37 -17.48 -8.84
C LEU A 111 -16.46 -18.54 -8.67
N ALA A 112 -16.47 -19.56 -9.53
CA ALA A 112 -17.46 -20.65 -9.48
C ALA A 112 -17.49 -21.42 -8.14
N ASN A 113 -16.36 -21.46 -7.41
CA ASN A 113 -16.27 -22.03 -6.05
C ASN A 113 -16.76 -21.07 -4.93
N GLY A 114 -17.33 -19.92 -5.31
CA GLY A 114 -17.87 -18.91 -4.40
C GLY A 114 -16.83 -18.04 -3.68
N LEU A 115 -15.52 -18.22 -3.93
CA LEU A 115 -14.50 -17.29 -3.45
C LEU A 115 -14.64 -15.94 -4.17
N LEU A 116 -14.41 -14.84 -3.46
CA LEU A 116 -14.25 -13.53 -4.07
C LEU A 116 -12.82 -13.41 -4.59
N LYS A 117 -12.66 -12.99 -5.84
CA LYS A 117 -11.37 -12.61 -6.43
C LYS A 117 -11.30 -11.08 -6.51
N GLU A 118 -10.22 -10.52 -5.99
CA GLU A 118 -9.91 -9.08 -6.03
C GLU A 118 -8.63 -8.89 -6.85
N VAL A 119 -8.71 -8.17 -7.97
CA VAL A 119 -7.54 -7.81 -8.78
C VAL A 119 -7.36 -6.31 -8.75
N THR A 120 -6.19 -5.80 -8.36
CA THR A 120 -5.87 -4.36 -8.42
C THR A 120 -4.82 -4.09 -9.49
N TYR A 121 -5.11 -3.11 -10.34
CA TYR A 121 -4.30 -2.74 -11.49
C TYR A 121 -3.70 -1.34 -11.31
N TRP A 122 -2.46 -1.20 -11.77
CA TRP A 122 -1.78 0.09 -11.94
C TRP A 122 -1.57 0.40 -13.41
N VAL A 123 -1.57 1.69 -13.73
CA VAL A 123 -0.96 2.19 -14.98
C VAL A 123 0.56 2.06 -14.80
N CYS A 124 1.27 1.53 -15.78
CA CYS A 124 2.70 1.22 -15.65
C CYS A 124 3.51 1.77 -16.82
N HIS A 125 4.71 2.27 -16.53
CA HIS A 125 5.67 2.75 -17.53
C HIS A 125 6.84 1.77 -17.66
N GLU A 126 7.38 1.61 -18.86
CA GLU A 126 8.65 0.90 -19.08
C GLU A 126 9.84 1.73 -18.56
N LEU A 127 10.81 1.08 -17.91
CA LEU A 127 12.01 1.69 -17.35
C LEU A 127 13.22 1.45 -18.27
N GLU A 128 14.08 2.46 -18.40
CA GLU A 128 15.41 2.31 -19.00
C GLU A 128 16.20 1.18 -18.30
N SER A 129 16.96 0.37 -19.06
CA SER A 129 17.71 -0.76 -18.49
C SER A 129 18.80 -0.33 -17.49
N SER A 130 19.18 0.94 -17.51
CA SER A 130 20.09 1.63 -16.58
C SER A 130 19.42 2.08 -15.27
N HIS A 131 18.09 1.98 -15.15
CA HIS A 131 17.34 2.67 -14.10
C HIS A 131 17.75 2.21 -12.69
N PRO A 132 18.08 3.13 -11.75
CA PRO A 132 18.60 2.76 -10.42
C PRO A 132 17.73 1.76 -9.65
N ALA A 133 16.41 1.86 -9.75
CA ALA A 133 15.47 0.94 -9.10
C ALA A 133 15.71 -0.53 -9.49
N LEU A 134 16.13 -0.82 -10.73
CA LEU A 134 16.37 -2.18 -11.22
C LEU A 134 17.57 -2.87 -10.55
N LYS A 135 18.43 -2.12 -9.85
CA LYS A 135 19.49 -2.66 -8.99
C LYS A 135 18.96 -3.12 -7.63
N ALA A 136 17.93 -2.44 -7.12
CA ALA A 136 17.23 -2.81 -5.89
C ALA A 136 16.20 -3.93 -6.11
N ARG A 137 15.76 -4.13 -7.36
CA ARG A 137 14.78 -5.14 -7.76
C ARG A 137 15.34 -6.56 -7.60
N PRO A 138 14.61 -7.50 -6.97
CA PRO A 138 15.02 -8.90 -6.95
C PRO A 138 15.04 -9.49 -8.36
N LYS A 139 15.89 -10.50 -8.61
CA LYS A 139 15.88 -11.25 -9.87
C LYS A 139 14.55 -11.98 -10.04
N ILE A 140 13.76 -11.54 -11.01
CA ILE A 140 12.50 -12.14 -11.43
C ILE A 140 12.78 -13.12 -12.58
N LYS A 141 12.09 -14.27 -12.61
CA LYS A 141 12.22 -15.28 -13.68
C LYS A 141 11.05 -15.13 -14.65
N PRO A 142 11.26 -15.12 -15.98
CA PRO A 142 10.16 -15.16 -16.93
C PRO A 142 9.24 -16.36 -16.73
N ALA A 143 7.95 -16.17 -17.04
CA ALA A 143 6.95 -17.22 -17.16
C ALA A 143 7.36 -18.22 -18.26
N SER A 144 6.80 -19.43 -18.20
CA SER A 144 7.06 -20.45 -19.22
C SER A 144 6.27 -20.19 -20.50
N LYS A 145 6.75 -20.68 -21.65
CA LYS A 145 5.98 -20.64 -22.92
C LYS A 145 4.64 -21.39 -22.89
N ASN A 146 4.43 -22.24 -21.88
CA ASN A 146 3.16 -22.95 -21.65
C ASN A 146 2.17 -22.12 -20.82
N GLU A 147 2.61 -20.96 -20.32
CA GLU A 147 1.84 -20.03 -19.49
C GLU A 147 1.56 -18.74 -20.26
N ILE A 148 2.60 -18.13 -20.84
CA ILE A 148 2.53 -17.00 -21.79
C ILE A 148 3.30 -17.38 -23.06
N ASP A 149 2.65 -17.42 -24.22
CA ASP A 149 3.29 -17.67 -25.52
C ASP A 149 3.58 -16.37 -26.30
N GLN A 150 2.73 -15.34 -26.14
CA GLN A 150 2.83 -14.07 -26.87
C GLN A 150 2.65 -12.85 -25.95
N VAL A 151 3.38 -11.78 -26.25
CA VAL A 151 3.33 -10.47 -25.60
C VAL A 151 3.31 -9.41 -26.70
N LEU A 152 2.25 -8.61 -26.81
CA LEU A 152 2.07 -7.65 -27.90
C LEU A 152 1.85 -6.22 -27.39
N TRP A 153 2.44 -5.26 -28.09
CA TRP A 153 2.11 -3.84 -27.98
C TRP A 153 0.97 -3.50 -28.94
N VAL A 154 -0.20 -3.16 -28.40
CA VAL A 154 -1.46 -3.04 -29.15
C VAL A 154 -2.06 -1.63 -28.97
N PRO A 155 -2.47 -0.94 -30.05
CA PRO A 155 -3.21 0.34 -29.95
C PRO A 155 -4.52 0.20 -29.16
N LEU A 156 -4.90 1.23 -28.39
CA LEU A 156 -6.11 1.22 -27.55
C LEU A 156 -7.39 0.66 -28.22
N SER A 157 -7.63 1.04 -29.48
CA SER A 157 -8.80 0.62 -30.26
C SER A 157 -8.80 -0.89 -30.56
N GLU A 158 -7.64 -1.45 -30.84
CA GLU A 158 -7.46 -2.88 -31.11
C GLU A 158 -7.49 -3.68 -29.79
N ALA A 159 -6.89 -3.14 -28.72
CA ALA A 159 -6.87 -3.76 -27.40
C ALA A 159 -8.27 -3.94 -26.81
N MET A 160 -9.19 -2.99 -27.03
CA MET A 160 -10.60 -3.11 -26.63
C MET A 160 -11.34 -4.27 -27.31
N VAL A 161 -10.92 -4.66 -28.53
CA VAL A 161 -11.48 -5.79 -29.28
C VAL A 161 -10.80 -7.10 -28.88
N MET A 162 -9.46 -7.10 -28.75
CA MET A 162 -8.68 -8.30 -28.42
C MET A 162 -8.95 -8.83 -27.02
N LEU A 163 -9.08 -7.96 -26.01
CA LEU A 163 -9.28 -8.37 -24.62
C LEU A 163 -10.49 -9.29 -24.48
N THR A 164 -10.28 -10.53 -24.04
CA THR A 164 -11.33 -11.55 -23.92
C THR A 164 -12.26 -11.29 -22.72
N SER A 165 -11.69 -10.76 -21.62
CA SER A 165 -12.43 -10.47 -20.38
C SER A 165 -13.06 -9.07 -20.40
N GLU A 166 -14.37 -9.00 -20.13
CA GLU A 166 -15.09 -7.75 -19.86
C GLU A 166 -14.44 -6.94 -18.73
N GLN A 167 -13.90 -7.61 -17.71
CA GLN A 167 -13.28 -6.95 -16.56
C GLN A 167 -11.97 -6.25 -16.93
N ASP A 168 -11.17 -6.83 -17.85
CA ASP A 168 -10.01 -6.13 -18.39
C ASP A 168 -10.43 -5.00 -19.35
N ARG A 169 -11.54 -5.15 -20.12
CA ARG A 169 -12.10 -4.04 -20.93
C ARG A 169 -12.58 -2.87 -20.05
N GLU A 170 -13.18 -3.14 -18.89
CA GLU A 170 -13.56 -2.10 -17.92
C GLU A 170 -12.32 -1.33 -17.42
N VAL A 171 -11.25 -2.06 -17.11
CA VAL A 171 -9.95 -1.48 -16.73
C VAL A 171 -9.35 -0.65 -17.86
N LEU A 172 -9.45 -1.10 -19.11
CA LEU A 172 -8.98 -0.35 -20.29
C LEU A 172 -9.81 0.91 -20.54
N GLY A 173 -11.14 0.87 -20.37
CA GLY A 173 -12.01 2.05 -20.44
C GLY A 173 -11.55 3.15 -19.47
N ARG A 174 -11.25 2.78 -18.22
CA ARG A 174 -10.69 3.73 -17.23
C ARG A 174 -9.34 4.31 -17.68
N VAL A 175 -8.52 3.56 -18.41
CA VAL A 175 -7.24 4.06 -18.99
C VAL A 175 -7.49 5.03 -20.16
N VAL A 176 -8.50 4.78 -21.00
CA VAL A 176 -8.95 5.69 -22.06
C VAL A 176 -9.44 7.02 -21.47
N ASP A 177 -10.21 6.97 -20.38
CA ASP A 177 -10.65 8.16 -19.64
C ASP A 177 -9.43 8.96 -19.17
N MET A 178 -8.51 8.32 -18.43
CA MET A 178 -7.31 8.96 -17.88
C MET A 178 -6.43 9.59 -18.96
N TRP A 179 -6.30 8.93 -20.12
CA TRP A 179 -5.56 9.46 -21.27
C TRP A 179 -6.24 10.71 -21.83
N SER A 180 -7.54 10.64 -22.09
CA SER A 180 -8.34 11.74 -22.65
C SER A 180 -8.38 12.96 -21.72
N ASP A 181 -8.38 12.73 -20.41
CA ASP A 181 -8.33 13.74 -19.36
C ASP A 181 -6.97 14.48 -19.26
N GLY A 182 -5.92 13.93 -19.89
CA GLY A 182 -4.52 14.38 -19.70
C GLY A 182 -3.94 14.01 -18.33
N LYS A 183 -4.40 12.90 -17.74
CA LYS A 183 -4.10 12.48 -16.34
C LYS A 183 -3.62 11.02 -16.23
N LEU A 184 -3.31 10.35 -17.34
CA LEU A 184 -2.74 8.99 -17.36
C LEU A 184 -1.28 9.02 -16.91
N ASP A 185 -0.51 9.91 -17.54
CA ASP A 185 0.89 10.13 -17.25
C ASP A 185 1.03 10.86 -15.92
N THR A 186 1.65 10.20 -14.94
CA THR A 186 1.84 10.75 -13.60
C THR A 186 3.16 10.35 -12.98
N THR A 187 3.79 11.31 -12.30
CA THR A 187 4.99 11.12 -11.49
C THR A 187 4.58 10.87 -10.03
N PRO A 188 4.93 9.73 -9.41
CA PRO A 188 4.65 9.49 -7.99
C PRO A 188 5.56 10.32 -7.05
N VAL A 189 4.93 11.07 -6.14
CA VAL A 189 5.58 11.72 -5.00
C VAL A 189 5.26 10.92 -3.74
N ILE A 190 6.26 10.22 -3.19
CA ILE A 190 6.12 9.23 -2.12
C ILE A 190 6.49 9.86 -0.77
N LEU A 191 5.49 10.02 0.09
CA LEU A 191 5.61 10.60 1.43
C LEU A 191 5.68 9.47 2.46
N VAL A 192 6.85 9.29 3.08
CA VAL A 192 7.14 8.23 4.04
C VAL A 192 7.13 8.81 5.45
N ARG A 193 6.31 8.28 6.37
CA ARG A 193 6.61 8.47 7.78
C ARG A 193 7.66 7.45 8.22
N HIS A 194 8.71 7.90 8.90
CA HIS A 194 9.78 7.02 9.40
C HIS A 194 9.26 5.74 10.07
N ALA A 195 9.99 4.63 9.89
CA ALA A 195 9.69 3.33 10.47
C ALA A 195 9.77 3.35 12.02
N ARG A 196 9.41 2.23 12.67
CA ARG A 196 9.32 2.17 14.14
C ARG A 196 10.68 2.43 14.81
N ALA A 197 10.83 3.62 15.37
CA ALA A 197 12.00 4.07 16.13
C ALA A 197 11.93 3.72 17.63
N VAL A 198 13.08 3.74 18.30
CA VAL A 198 13.18 3.56 19.77
C VAL A 198 12.31 4.59 20.51
N LYS A 199 11.63 4.20 21.60
CA LYS A 199 10.82 5.13 22.42
C LYS A 199 11.69 6.28 22.93
N ARG A 200 11.25 7.53 22.75
CA ARG A 200 11.95 8.74 23.20
C ARG A 200 12.32 8.71 24.70
N SER A 201 11.39 8.26 25.55
CA SER A 201 11.57 8.00 26.99
C SER A 201 12.70 7.02 27.35
N ASN A 202 13.09 6.14 26.42
CA ASN A 202 14.13 5.13 26.62
C ASN A 202 15.46 5.55 25.99
N TRP A 203 15.44 6.51 25.07
CA TRP A 203 16.62 7.04 24.40
C TRP A 203 17.26 8.20 25.19
N GLN A 204 16.42 9.09 25.73
CA GLN A 204 16.85 10.22 26.57
C GLN A 204 17.51 9.80 27.89
N LYS A 205 17.47 8.51 28.26
CA LYS A 205 18.25 7.94 29.37
C LYS A 205 19.71 7.68 28.94
N GLY A 206 20.39 8.73 28.50
CA GLY A 206 21.83 8.73 28.22
C GLY A 206 22.29 7.97 26.97
N LYS A 207 21.43 7.68 25.99
CA LYS A 207 21.81 6.93 24.76
C LYS A 207 22.05 7.78 23.51
N GLY A 208 21.72 9.08 23.56
CA GLY A 208 21.95 10.01 22.47
C GLY A 208 20.95 11.17 22.48
N THR A 209 21.06 12.04 21.48
CA THR A 209 20.15 13.16 21.23
C THR A 209 18.89 12.70 20.47
N GLU A 210 17.93 13.60 20.23
CA GLU A 210 16.68 13.24 19.53
C GLU A 210 16.89 13.06 18.01
N GLU A 211 17.93 13.67 17.46
CA GLU A 211 18.41 13.52 16.08
C GLU A 211 18.98 12.12 15.83
N THR A 212 19.78 11.59 16.77
CA THR A 212 20.46 10.29 16.61
C THR A 212 19.59 9.07 16.93
N ARG A 213 18.33 9.29 17.35
CA ARG A 213 17.42 8.22 17.79
C ARG A 213 17.07 7.24 16.65
N PRO A 214 17.49 5.95 16.72
CA PRO A 214 17.47 5.03 15.59
C PRO A 214 16.18 4.19 15.48
N LEU A 215 16.09 3.39 14.42
CA LEU A 215 15.08 2.33 14.28
C LEU A 215 15.24 1.18 15.29
N THR A 216 14.12 0.56 15.68
CA THR A 216 14.15 -0.75 16.35
C THR A 216 14.35 -1.87 15.34
N ALA A 217 14.60 -3.11 15.78
CA ALA A 217 14.67 -4.28 14.88
C ALA A 217 13.44 -4.38 13.95
N ARG A 218 12.22 -4.29 14.49
CA ARG A 218 11.00 -4.25 13.67
C ARG A 218 10.92 -3.01 12.76
N GLY A 219 11.52 -1.88 13.16
CA GLY A 219 11.69 -0.71 12.29
C GLY A 219 12.58 -1.02 11.08
N LYS A 220 13.70 -1.73 11.27
CA LYS A 220 14.60 -2.16 10.18
C LYS A 220 13.90 -3.13 9.23
N GLU A 221 13.08 -4.07 9.74
CA GLU A 221 12.25 -4.92 8.88
C GLU A 221 11.17 -4.14 8.12
N GLN A 222 10.57 -3.09 8.73
CA GLN A 222 9.70 -2.18 7.98
C GLN A 222 10.48 -1.47 6.85
N ALA A 223 11.69 -0.98 7.10
CA ALA A 223 12.52 -0.30 6.08
C ALA A 223 12.83 -1.20 4.87
N LYS A 224 13.09 -2.51 5.08
CA LYS A 224 13.24 -3.50 3.98
C LYS A 224 11.96 -3.66 3.14
N VAL A 225 10.78 -3.69 3.77
CA VAL A 225 9.50 -3.77 3.05
C VAL A 225 9.20 -2.46 2.31
N ILE A 226 9.56 -1.32 2.89
CA ILE A 226 9.46 0.00 2.25
C ILE A 226 10.33 0.04 0.98
N ALA A 227 11.58 -0.43 1.05
CA ALA A 227 12.49 -0.44 -0.10
C ALA A 227 11.94 -1.15 -1.34
N ARG A 228 11.26 -2.30 -1.18
CA ARG A 228 10.60 -3.01 -2.29
C ARG A 228 9.51 -2.19 -2.98
N GLN A 229 8.81 -1.34 -2.23
CA GLN A 229 7.76 -0.50 -2.79
C GLN A 229 8.31 0.81 -3.38
N LEU A 230 9.49 1.27 -2.94
CA LEU A 230 10.22 2.34 -3.61
C LEU A 230 10.80 1.88 -4.96
N ASP A 231 11.29 0.64 -5.06
CA ASP A 231 11.57 -0.01 -6.35
C ASP A 231 10.32 -0.08 -7.23
N ALA A 232 9.17 -0.48 -6.65
CA ALA A 232 7.96 -0.66 -7.44
C ALA A 232 7.46 0.61 -8.14
N TYR A 233 7.55 1.78 -7.50
CA TYR A 233 7.26 3.08 -8.14
C TYR A 233 8.45 3.67 -8.91
N GLY A 234 9.59 2.97 -9.00
CA GLY A 234 10.78 3.43 -9.72
C GLY A 234 11.47 4.63 -9.07
N ALA A 235 11.56 4.70 -7.75
CA ALA A 235 12.09 5.89 -7.04
C ALA A 235 13.54 6.23 -7.45
N ARG A 236 13.71 7.36 -8.15
CA ARG A 236 15.01 7.83 -8.66
C ARG A 236 15.64 8.90 -7.76
N GLN A 237 14.82 9.69 -7.04
CA GLN A 237 15.30 10.69 -6.08
C GLN A 237 14.91 10.31 -4.65
N VAL A 238 15.91 10.15 -3.78
CA VAL A 238 15.73 9.78 -2.36
C VAL A 238 16.00 10.98 -1.47
N THR A 239 15.02 11.45 -0.70
CA THR A 239 15.09 12.66 0.12
C THR A 239 14.66 12.38 1.56
N SER A 240 15.27 13.04 2.55
CA SER A 240 14.98 12.76 3.96
C SER A 240 15.22 13.96 4.89
N SER A 241 14.49 13.99 6.01
CA SER A 241 14.99 14.66 7.20
C SER A 241 16.30 13.99 7.68
N PRO A 242 17.35 14.74 8.06
CA PRO A 242 18.66 14.19 8.43
C PRO A 242 18.69 13.40 9.76
N TRP A 243 17.58 13.32 10.48
CA TRP A 243 17.50 12.57 11.74
C TRP A 243 17.55 11.05 11.46
N VAL A 244 18.37 10.31 12.22
CA VAL A 244 18.82 8.94 11.93
C VAL A 244 17.66 8.00 11.58
N ARG A 245 16.58 7.97 12.38
CA ARG A 245 15.37 7.17 12.07
C ARG A 245 14.78 7.39 10.68
N CYS A 246 14.90 8.58 10.09
CA CYS A 246 14.41 8.86 8.74
C CYS A 246 15.37 8.34 7.68
N MET A 247 16.68 8.59 7.86
CA MET A 247 17.75 8.05 7.02
C MET A 247 17.70 6.52 7.01
N ASP A 248 17.73 5.87 8.19
CA ASP A 248 17.55 4.44 8.43
C ASP A 248 16.32 3.83 7.71
N THR A 249 15.25 4.62 7.51
CA THR A 249 14.01 4.14 6.87
C THR A 249 14.16 4.02 5.35
N LEU A 250 15.01 4.85 4.73
CA LEU A 250 15.26 4.85 3.29
C LEU A 250 16.58 4.15 2.92
N GLN A 251 17.52 4.02 3.86
CA GLN A 251 18.85 3.46 3.62
C GLN A 251 18.84 2.11 2.87
N PRO A 252 17.99 1.11 3.23
CA PRO A 252 17.96 -0.18 2.51
C PRO A 252 17.55 -0.07 1.03
N TYR A 253 16.88 1.02 0.63
CA TYR A 253 16.62 1.31 -0.77
C TYR A 253 17.76 2.10 -1.41
N ALA A 254 18.29 3.10 -0.70
CA ALA A 254 19.39 3.93 -1.15
C ALA A 254 20.63 3.07 -1.49
N ASP A 255 21.01 2.16 -0.59
CA ASP A 255 22.10 1.20 -0.79
C ASP A 255 21.86 0.33 -2.04
N ALA A 256 20.70 -0.33 -2.10
CA ALA A 256 20.38 -1.30 -3.15
C ALA A 256 20.20 -0.66 -4.54
N ALA A 257 19.71 0.58 -4.62
CA ALA A 257 19.60 1.34 -5.86
C ALA A 257 20.90 2.09 -6.24
N HIS A 258 21.92 2.08 -5.36
CA HIS A 258 23.14 2.90 -5.46
C HIS A 258 22.83 4.41 -5.54
N LEU A 259 21.85 4.87 -4.76
CA LEU A 259 21.40 6.26 -4.67
C LEU A 259 21.87 6.93 -3.37
N ARG A 260 22.17 8.22 -3.41
CA ARG A 260 22.42 9.02 -2.20
C ARG A 260 21.12 9.59 -1.65
N ILE A 261 20.95 9.57 -0.33
CA ILE A 261 19.85 10.28 0.34
C ILE A 261 20.19 11.77 0.38
N ILE A 262 19.30 12.61 -0.15
CA ILE A 262 19.39 14.06 -0.11
C ILE A 262 18.79 14.56 1.21
N GLU A 263 19.61 15.18 2.05
CA GLU A 263 19.14 15.74 3.31
C GLU A 263 18.38 17.07 3.13
N ARG A 264 17.38 17.25 3.98
CA ARG A 264 16.54 18.45 4.10
C ARG A 264 16.37 18.82 5.58
N PRO A 265 17.26 19.64 6.16
CA PRO A 265 17.21 20.04 7.57
C PRO A 265 15.89 20.71 7.98
N GLU A 266 15.21 21.36 7.06
CA GLU A 266 13.89 21.98 7.25
C GLU A 266 12.76 20.97 7.52
N LEU A 267 12.96 19.68 7.19
CA LEU A 267 12.01 18.59 7.48
C LEU A 267 12.14 18.03 8.91
N THR A 268 13.09 18.51 9.73
CA THR A 268 13.23 18.07 11.13
C THR A 268 12.07 18.57 12.02
N GLU A 269 11.76 17.84 13.09
CA GLU A 269 10.72 18.30 14.05
C GLU A 269 11.12 19.64 14.72
N HIS A 270 12.43 19.90 14.87
CA HIS A 270 12.97 21.13 15.45
C HIS A 270 12.89 22.35 14.50
N ALA A 271 13.15 22.17 13.20
CA ALA A 271 12.93 23.24 12.22
C ALA A 271 11.44 23.55 12.09
N TYR A 272 10.60 22.51 12.04
CA TYR A 272 9.14 22.65 11.87
C TYR A 272 8.44 23.29 13.07
N SER A 273 8.89 23.03 14.31
CA SER A 273 8.32 23.66 15.50
C SER A 273 8.56 25.17 15.55
N LYS A 274 9.73 25.63 15.07
CA LYS A 274 10.05 27.04 14.85
C LYS A 274 9.24 27.61 13.68
N HIS A 275 9.31 26.98 12.50
CA HIS A 275 8.72 27.49 11.26
C HIS A 275 8.06 26.38 10.44
N LYS A 276 6.74 26.46 10.26
CA LYS A 276 5.95 25.50 9.47
C LYS A 276 6.00 25.74 7.96
N LYS A 277 6.26 26.98 7.53
CA LYS A 277 6.27 27.40 6.11
C LYS A 277 7.30 26.66 5.24
N PRO A 278 8.55 26.38 5.67
CA PRO A 278 9.55 25.64 4.89
C PRO A 278 9.11 24.23 4.48
N VAL A 279 8.62 23.41 5.42
CA VAL A 279 8.09 22.05 5.11
C VAL A 279 6.99 22.11 4.05
N ALA A 280 6.05 23.04 4.22
CA ALA A 280 4.95 23.22 3.28
C ALA A 280 5.45 23.69 1.89
N ARG A 281 6.51 24.50 1.85
CA ARG A 281 7.19 24.90 0.60
C ARG A 281 7.82 23.69 -0.08
N ALA A 282 8.72 22.97 0.61
CA ALA A 282 9.41 21.81 0.05
C ALA A 282 8.46 20.76 -0.56
N VAL A 283 7.32 20.47 0.10
CA VAL A 283 6.32 19.53 -0.44
C VAL A 283 5.59 20.10 -1.67
N ARG A 284 5.23 21.39 -1.70
CA ARG A 284 4.63 22.02 -2.90
C ARG A 284 5.61 22.16 -4.07
N ASP A 285 6.89 22.25 -3.77
CA ASP A 285 7.95 22.35 -4.78
C ASP A 285 8.15 20.98 -5.43
N LEU A 286 8.27 19.91 -4.64
CA LEU A 286 8.29 18.54 -5.16
C LEU A 286 7.03 18.18 -5.97
N ILE A 287 5.83 18.55 -5.51
CA ILE A 287 4.57 18.34 -6.28
C ILE A 287 4.50 19.20 -7.55
N ARG A 288 5.29 20.28 -7.66
CA ARG A 288 5.34 21.14 -8.86
C ARG A 288 6.37 20.67 -9.88
N GLU A 289 7.49 20.15 -9.41
CA GLU A 289 8.75 20.08 -10.18
C GLU A 289 9.21 18.63 -10.44
N ALA A 290 8.73 17.64 -9.68
CA ALA A 290 9.15 16.25 -9.86
C ALA A 290 8.81 15.72 -11.27
N GLN A 291 9.84 15.56 -12.11
CA GLN A 291 9.75 14.84 -13.40
C GLN A 291 9.93 13.33 -13.21
N GLU A 292 10.47 12.92 -12.07
CA GLU A 292 10.96 11.59 -11.73
C GLU A 292 10.42 11.17 -10.36
N THR A 293 10.22 9.88 -10.12
CA THR A 293 9.67 9.40 -8.83
C THR A 293 10.58 9.81 -7.68
N VAL A 294 10.01 10.57 -6.74
CA VAL A 294 10.72 11.09 -5.56
C VAL A 294 10.12 10.54 -4.27
N VAL A 295 10.99 10.14 -3.34
CA VAL A 295 10.62 9.71 -1.99
C VAL A 295 11.12 10.70 -0.93
N VAL A 296 10.29 10.99 0.08
CA VAL A 296 10.59 11.92 1.18
C VAL A 296 10.30 11.27 2.54
N CYS A 297 11.30 11.13 3.40
CA CYS A 297 11.09 10.63 4.78
C CYS A 297 10.87 11.74 5.82
N LEU A 298 9.80 11.60 6.58
CA LEU A 298 9.13 12.65 7.36
C LEU A 298 8.79 12.19 8.80
N HIS A 299 8.58 13.17 9.69
CA HIS A 299 8.15 12.96 11.07
C HIS A 299 6.69 13.32 11.30
N ARG A 300 6.01 12.64 12.24
CA ARG A 300 4.57 12.86 12.56
C ARG A 300 4.18 14.35 12.73
N PRO A 301 4.94 15.20 13.44
CA PRO A 301 4.54 16.60 13.63
C PRO A 301 4.44 17.40 12.32
N THR A 302 5.24 17.04 11.30
CA THR A 302 5.28 17.75 10.00
C THR A 302 4.04 17.46 9.13
N LEU A 303 3.42 16.30 9.33
CA LEU A 303 2.37 15.75 8.45
C LEU A 303 1.16 16.66 8.19
N PRO A 304 0.64 17.50 9.13
CA PRO A 304 -0.44 18.43 8.83
C PRO A 304 -0.11 19.42 7.70
N SER A 305 1.12 19.93 7.66
CA SER A 305 1.57 20.88 6.61
C SER A 305 1.90 20.16 5.30
N VAL A 306 2.37 18.92 5.39
CA VAL A 306 2.59 18.03 4.24
C VAL A 306 1.25 17.73 3.56
N PHE A 307 0.27 17.19 4.30
CA PHE A 307 -1.03 16.80 3.74
C PHE A 307 -1.90 17.98 3.31
N LYS A 308 -1.81 19.14 3.98
CA LYS A 308 -2.37 20.37 3.42
C LYS A 308 -1.75 20.70 2.06
N SER A 309 -0.43 20.58 1.91
CA SER A 309 0.25 20.88 0.63
C SER A 309 -0.13 19.91 -0.50
N VAL A 310 -0.46 18.65 -0.20
CA VAL A 310 -1.06 17.70 -1.17
C VAL A 310 -2.51 18.11 -1.49
N SER A 311 -3.31 18.41 -0.46
CA SER A 311 -4.72 18.78 -0.61
C SER A 311 -4.92 20.08 -1.39
N ASP A 312 -4.05 21.06 -1.20
CA ASP A 312 -4.02 22.33 -1.94
C ASP A 312 -3.64 22.16 -3.43
N ARG A 313 -3.24 20.94 -3.84
CA ARG A 313 -2.97 20.54 -5.24
C ARG A 313 -3.85 19.38 -5.70
N SER A 314 -4.92 19.07 -4.97
CA SER A 314 -5.86 17.98 -5.25
C SER A 314 -7.26 18.52 -5.55
N PRO A 315 -8.03 17.94 -6.50
CA PRO A 315 -9.44 18.30 -6.68
C PRO A 315 -10.28 17.85 -5.48
N ASN A 316 -11.35 18.58 -5.15
CA ASN A 316 -12.18 18.39 -3.94
C ASN A 316 -12.62 16.93 -3.67
N GLY A 317 -12.92 16.15 -4.72
CA GLY A 317 -13.28 14.74 -4.59
C GLY A 317 -12.12 13.83 -4.16
N LEU A 318 -10.89 14.17 -4.56
CA LEU A 318 -9.67 13.46 -4.17
C LEU A 318 -9.21 13.86 -2.77
N SER A 319 -9.38 15.12 -2.38
CA SER A 319 -9.01 15.64 -1.05
C SER A 319 -9.72 14.90 0.09
N LYS A 320 -10.92 14.32 -0.15
CA LYS A 320 -11.62 13.43 0.80
C LYS A 320 -10.88 12.11 1.09
N LYS A 321 -9.94 11.69 0.23
CA LYS A 321 -9.09 10.50 0.40
C LYS A 321 -7.74 10.82 1.06
N ILE A 322 -7.46 12.10 1.34
CA ILE A 322 -6.20 12.56 1.96
C ILE A 322 -6.38 12.61 3.47
N PRO A 323 -5.41 12.12 4.27
CA PRO A 323 -5.49 12.22 5.73
C PRO A 323 -5.59 13.66 6.23
N ALA A 324 -6.79 14.04 6.69
CA ALA A 324 -7.08 15.36 7.25
C ALA A 324 -6.89 15.44 8.78
N LYS A 325 -6.61 14.32 9.46
CA LYS A 325 -6.41 14.27 10.91
C LYS A 325 -5.42 13.18 11.35
N ASP A 326 -4.92 13.33 12.58
CA ASP A 326 -4.03 12.37 13.23
C ASP A 326 -4.69 10.97 13.32
N PRO A 327 -3.95 9.85 13.10
CA PRO A 327 -2.50 9.71 13.00
C PRO A 327 -1.83 10.24 11.73
N TYR A 328 -2.58 10.67 10.72
CA TYR A 328 -2.14 10.94 9.35
C TYR A 328 -1.50 9.70 8.68
N LEU A 329 -0.28 9.37 9.08
CA LEU A 329 0.45 8.14 8.77
C LEU A 329 0.98 7.52 10.06
N LYS A 330 0.87 6.20 10.23
CA LYS A 330 1.52 5.41 11.30
C LYS A 330 3.01 5.24 10.97
N THR A 331 3.82 4.78 11.92
CA THR A 331 5.28 4.60 11.68
C THR A 331 5.54 3.58 10.58
N GLY A 332 6.31 3.97 9.57
CA GLY A 332 6.59 3.21 8.36
C GLY A 332 5.44 3.20 7.35
N GLU A 333 4.33 3.91 7.60
CA GLU A 333 3.24 4.04 6.64
C GLU A 333 3.58 5.10 5.58
N LEU A 334 3.22 4.81 4.32
CA LEU A 334 3.51 5.66 3.16
C LEU A 334 2.21 6.17 2.55
N PHE A 335 2.33 7.34 1.94
CA PHE A 335 1.33 7.92 1.07
C PHE A 335 1.95 8.25 -0.29
N VAL A 336 1.31 7.88 -1.38
CA VAL A 336 1.76 8.19 -2.74
C VAL A 336 0.80 9.21 -3.34
N ALA A 337 1.30 10.38 -3.70
CA ALA A 337 0.58 11.39 -4.46
C ALA A 337 0.99 11.27 -5.93
N HIS A 338 0.06 10.86 -6.80
CA HIS A 338 0.32 10.71 -8.23
C HIS A 338 0.05 12.04 -8.93
N VAL A 339 1.12 12.69 -9.39
CA VAL A 339 1.10 14.04 -9.96
C VAL A 339 1.06 13.99 -11.48
N ALA A 340 0.00 14.53 -12.08
CA ALA A 340 -0.04 14.78 -13.52
C ALA A 340 0.54 16.17 -13.82
N HIS A 341 1.26 16.28 -14.94
CA HIS A 341 1.80 17.53 -15.48
C HIS A 341 1.15 17.90 -16.83
N PRO A 342 -0.18 18.17 -16.87
CA PRO A 342 -0.89 18.48 -18.11
C PRO A 342 -0.33 19.75 -18.77
N TYR A 343 -0.11 19.68 -20.09
CA TYR A 343 0.51 20.76 -20.86
C TYR A 343 -0.25 22.10 -20.70
N GLY A 344 0.51 23.19 -20.49
CA GLY A 344 -0.03 24.53 -20.28
C GLY A 344 -0.79 24.73 -18.96
N ARG A 345 -0.73 23.78 -18.02
CA ARG A 345 -1.43 23.83 -16.72
C ARG A 345 -0.49 23.52 -15.56
N ALA A 346 -0.88 23.92 -14.36
CA ALA A 346 -0.11 23.63 -13.15
C ALA A 346 -0.23 22.14 -12.75
N ALA A 347 0.87 21.57 -12.28
CA ALA A 347 0.93 20.19 -11.78
C ALA A 347 -0.13 19.91 -10.69
N GLN A 348 -0.87 18.82 -10.86
CA GLN A 348 -2.03 18.45 -10.05
C GLN A 348 -1.91 17.01 -9.55
N VAL A 349 -2.26 16.76 -8.28
CA VAL A 349 -2.42 15.42 -7.74
C VAL A 349 -3.74 14.85 -8.25
N VAL A 350 -3.68 13.77 -9.03
CA VAL A 350 -4.87 13.19 -9.72
C VAL A 350 -5.29 11.83 -9.18
N ALA A 351 -4.39 11.13 -8.49
CA ALA A 351 -4.71 9.95 -7.70
C ALA A 351 -3.86 9.94 -6.41
N VAL A 352 -4.34 9.24 -5.38
CA VAL A 352 -3.59 9.04 -4.14
C VAL A 352 -3.72 7.61 -3.64
N GLU A 353 -2.67 7.11 -3.02
CA GLU A 353 -2.63 5.82 -2.34
C GLU A 353 -2.08 5.97 -0.94
N GLN A 354 -2.56 5.15 0.00
CA GLN A 354 -1.98 5.01 1.33
C GLN A 354 -1.78 3.53 1.62
N TYR A 355 -0.59 3.15 2.10
CA TYR A 355 -0.32 1.78 2.50
C TYR A 355 0.56 1.71 3.75
N ARG A 356 0.32 0.65 4.53
CA ARG A 356 1.10 0.31 5.74
C ARG A 356 1.86 -0.99 5.50
N PRO A 357 3.19 -1.04 5.69
CA PRO A 357 3.97 -2.27 5.59
C PRO A 357 3.48 -3.34 6.56
N THR A 358 3.05 -4.46 6.01
CA THR A 358 2.73 -5.69 6.75
C THR A 358 3.99 -6.48 7.03
N THR A 359 4.83 -5.95 7.93
CA THR A 359 5.71 -6.83 8.73
C THR A 359 4.80 -7.70 9.60
N ARG A 360 4.95 -9.02 9.58
CA ARG A 360 4.37 -9.89 10.61
C ARG A 360 5.06 -9.60 11.96
#